data_AF-A0A1B6FHR6-F1
#
_entry.id   AF-A0A1B6FHR6-F1
#
_cell.length_a   1.000
_cell.length_b   1.000
_cell.length_c   1.000
_cell.angle_alpha   90.00
_cell.angle_beta   90.00
_cell.angle_gamma   90.00
#
_symmetry.space_group_name_H-M   'P 1'
#
loop_
_entity.id
_entity.type
_entity.pdbx_description
1 polymer ?
#
loop_
_entity_poly.entity_id
_entity_poly.type
_entity_poly.pdbx_seq_one_letter_code
_entity_poly.pdbx_strand_id
1 'polypeptide(L)'
;MPLLYKKPFRRTELPEDLDDNEEVFYCELTNEIFRDYEEFCERIILCNSLVWACSLSGRAYLTYQEALASEESAKAMLNDFPMELRIPVLYLTTLTQRKSLNELAEDVYCFA
;
A
#
# COMPACT_ATOMS: atom_id res chain seq x y z
N MET A 1 -3.13 -2.34 -1.79
CA MET A 1 -2.19 -3.43 -2.06
C MET A 1 -0.93 -2.77 -2.58
N PRO A 2 0.26 -3.13 -2.06
CA PRO A 2 1.50 -2.45 -2.39
C PRO A 2 1.76 -2.39 -3.89
N LEU A 3 2.40 -1.32 -4.33
CA LEU A 3 2.81 -1.13 -5.71
C LEU A 3 4.23 -1.67 -5.90
N LEU A 4 4.42 -2.48 -6.93
CA LEU A 4 5.73 -2.93 -7.37
C LEU A 4 6.23 -1.99 -8.48
N TYR A 5 7.37 -1.32 -8.27
CA TYR A 5 7.87 -0.29 -9.19
C TYR A 5 6.79 0.76 -9.55
N LYS A 6 5.99 1.17 -8.55
CA LYS A 6 4.85 2.10 -8.70
C LYS A 6 3.74 1.61 -9.64
N LYS A 7 3.70 0.32 -9.96
CA LYS A 7 2.61 -0.33 -10.70
C LYS A 7 1.82 -1.27 -9.79
N PRO A 8 0.53 -1.51 -10.05
CA PRO A 8 -0.24 -2.49 -9.31
C PRO A 8 0.44 -3.86 -9.35
N PHE A 9 0.76 -4.41 -8.18
CA PHE A 9 1.26 -5.77 -8.06
C PHE A 9 0.09 -6.76 -8.20
N ARG A 10 0.31 -7.84 -8.93
CA ARG A 10 -0.62 -8.95 -9.04
C ARG A 10 0.07 -10.21 -8.54
N ARG A 11 -0.59 -10.90 -7.63
CA ARG A 11 -0.14 -12.21 -7.16
C ARG A 11 -0.42 -13.25 -8.24
N THR A 12 0.38 -14.30 -8.23
CA THR A 12 0.14 -15.53 -8.97
C THR A 12 -1.13 -16.16 -8.41
N GLU A 13 -2.00 -16.62 -9.30
CA GLU A 13 -3.21 -17.34 -8.92
C GLU A 13 -2.84 -18.73 -8.39
N LEU A 14 -3.69 -19.26 -7.51
CA LEU A 14 -3.50 -20.62 -7.01
C LEU A 14 -3.66 -21.61 -8.18
N PRO A 15 -2.73 -22.56 -8.36
CA PRO A 15 -2.93 -23.65 -9.31
C PRO A 15 -4.23 -24.41 -8.98
N GLU A 16 -5.12 -24.55 -9.97
CA GLU A 16 -6.41 -25.24 -9.77
C GLU A 16 -6.27 -26.76 -9.61
N ASP A 17 -5.10 -27.29 -9.99
CA ASP A 17 -4.77 -28.70 -10.07
C ASP A 17 -3.84 -29.17 -8.92
N LEU A 18 -3.92 -28.50 -7.77
CA LEU A 18 -3.14 -28.86 -6.59
C LEU A 18 -3.70 -30.16 -5.96
N ASP A 19 -2.85 -31.16 -5.76
CA ASP A 19 -3.19 -32.34 -4.95
C ASP A 19 -3.01 -32.02 -3.46
N ASP A 20 -3.91 -32.52 -2.61
CA ASP A 20 -3.85 -32.32 -1.15
C ASP A 20 -2.55 -32.87 -0.51
N ASN A 21 -1.86 -33.79 -1.17
CA ASN A 21 -0.60 -34.39 -0.70
C ASN A 21 0.64 -33.85 -1.44
N GLU A 22 0.49 -32.86 -2.31
CA GLU A 22 1.61 -32.28 -3.05
C GLU A 22 2.50 -31.41 -2.14
N GLU A 23 3.81 -31.65 -2.16
CA GLU A 23 4.78 -30.78 -1.49
C GLU A 23 5.00 -29.51 -2.30
N VAL A 24 4.76 -28.36 -1.67
CA VAL A 24 4.83 -27.04 -2.31
C VAL A 24 5.58 -26.03 -1.44
N PHE A 25 6.09 -24.97 -2.05
CA PHE A 25 6.69 -23.83 -1.35
C PHE A 25 5.63 -22.75 -1.14
N TYR A 26 5.38 -22.41 0.13
CA TYR A 26 4.41 -21.40 0.51
C TYR A 26 5.09 -20.10 0.93
N CYS A 27 4.72 -18.99 0.29
CA CYS A 27 5.16 -17.64 0.67
C CYS A 27 4.14 -17.00 1.61
N GLU A 28 4.43 -16.99 2.91
CA GLU A 28 3.54 -16.42 3.93
C GLU A 28 3.24 -14.94 3.74
N LEU A 29 4.21 -14.17 3.22
CA LEU A 29 4.07 -12.72 3.05
C LEU A 29 3.01 -12.37 2.01
N THR A 30 3.05 -13.03 0.85
CA THR A 30 2.12 -12.76 -0.25
C THR A 30 0.96 -13.73 -0.29
N ASN A 31 0.95 -14.77 0.54
CA ASN A 31 -0.02 -15.86 0.55
C ASN A 31 -0.11 -16.54 -0.83
N GLU A 32 1.05 -16.85 -1.41
CA GLU A 32 1.19 -17.50 -2.72
C GLU A 32 1.85 -18.88 -2.57
N ILE A 33 1.55 -19.79 -3.51
CA ILE A 33 2.08 -21.15 -3.54
C ILE A 33 2.89 -21.33 -4.82
N PHE A 34 4.05 -21.98 -4.72
CA PHE A 34 4.95 -22.29 -5.83
C PHE A 34 5.31 -23.77 -5.81
N ARG A 35 5.35 -24.41 -6.99
CA ARG A 35 5.88 -25.77 -7.15
C ARG A 35 7.39 -25.75 -7.38
N ASP A 36 7.88 -24.70 -8.03
CA ASP A 36 9.28 -24.51 -8.32
C ASP A 36 9.99 -23.69 -7.22
N TYR A 37 11.19 -24.14 -6.85
CA TYR A 37 11.99 -23.49 -5.82
C TYR A 37 12.59 -22.16 -6.29
N GLU A 38 12.98 -22.06 -7.55
CA GLU A 38 13.59 -20.85 -8.10
C GLU A 38 12.55 -19.72 -8.14
N GLU A 39 11.32 -20.00 -8.60
CA GLU A 39 10.19 -19.06 -8.56
C GLU A 39 9.88 -18.57 -7.13
N PHE A 40 9.89 -19.50 -6.16
CA PHE A 40 9.70 -19.16 -4.75
C PHE A 40 10.82 -18.23 -4.24
N CYS A 41 12.08 -18.57 -4.52
CA CYS A 41 13.22 -17.76 -4.13
C CYS A 41 13.18 -16.36 -4.75
N GLU A 42 12.87 -16.24 -6.03
CA GLU A 42 12.70 -14.95 -6.70
C GLU A 42 11.62 -14.10 -6.03
N ARG A 43 10.47 -14.72 -5.65
CA ARG A 43 9.41 -14.02 -4.93
C ARG A 43 9.87 -13.52 -3.56
N ILE A 44 10.62 -14.32 -2.81
CA ILE A 44 11.16 -13.92 -1.50
C ILE A 44 12.16 -12.76 -1.66
N ILE A 45 13.06 -12.82 -2.63
CA ILE A 45 14.02 -11.74 -2.92
C ILE A 45 13.28 -10.47 -3.32
N LEU A 46 12.26 -10.58 -4.17
CA LEU A 46 11.43 -9.45 -4.59
C LEU A 46 10.73 -8.79 -3.41
N CYS A 47 10.14 -9.57 -2.50
CA CYS A 47 9.45 -9.05 -1.32
C CYS A 47 10.39 -8.29 -0.37
N ASN A 48 11.64 -8.74 -0.26
CA ASN A 48 12.67 -8.11 0.59
C ASN A 48 13.43 -6.96 -0.10
N SER A 49 13.20 -6.72 -1.39
CA SER A 49 13.84 -5.64 -2.14
C SER A 49 13.15 -4.29 -1.89
N LEU A 50 13.90 -3.20 -1.88
CA LEU A 50 13.40 -1.82 -1.67
C LEU A 50 12.75 -1.22 -2.93
N VAL A 51 11.89 -1.97 -3.58
CA VAL A 51 11.24 -1.62 -4.87
C VAL A 51 9.74 -1.39 -4.74
N TRP A 52 9.21 -1.51 -3.53
CA TRP A 52 7.79 -1.35 -3.23
C TRP A 52 7.45 0.08 -2.84
N ALA A 53 6.18 0.42 -3.06
CA ALA A 53 5.59 1.66 -2.61
C ALA A 53 4.18 1.45 -2.04
N CYS A 54 3.82 2.26 -1.05
CA CYS A 54 2.47 2.31 -0.52
C CYS A 54 1.53 2.96 -1.54
N SER A 55 0.42 2.28 -1.88
CA SER A 55 -0.56 2.81 -2.85
C SER A 55 -1.36 4.01 -2.32
N LEU A 56 -1.44 4.17 -1.00
CA LEU A 56 -2.25 5.21 -0.34
C LEU A 56 -1.44 6.46 0.00
N SER A 57 -0.27 6.30 0.63
CA SER A 57 0.59 7.43 1.02
C SER A 57 1.60 7.82 -0.06
N GLY A 58 1.84 6.96 -1.05
CA GLY A 58 2.86 7.17 -2.08
C GLY A 58 4.31 6.99 -1.61
N ARG A 59 4.54 6.64 -0.33
CA ARG A 59 5.88 6.35 0.20
C ARG A 59 6.52 5.20 -0.57
N ALA A 60 7.73 5.40 -1.07
CA ALA A 60 8.48 4.46 -1.91
C ALA A 60 9.75 3.94 -1.21
N TYR A 61 10.47 3.04 -1.90
CA TYR A 61 11.68 2.37 -1.41
C TYR A 61 11.43 1.55 -0.15
N LEU A 62 10.30 0.85 -0.15
CA LEU A 62 9.89 -0.04 0.92
C LEU A 62 10.11 -1.49 0.49
N THR A 63 10.25 -2.37 1.46
CA THR A 63 9.96 -3.80 1.30
C THR A 63 8.45 -4.02 1.21
N TYR A 64 8.04 -5.22 0.79
CA TYR A 64 6.62 -5.56 0.68
C TYR A 64 5.87 -5.42 2.02
N GLN A 65 6.47 -5.89 3.12
CA GLN A 65 5.87 -5.84 4.46
C GLN A 65 5.77 -4.40 4.97
N GLU A 66 6.80 -3.57 4.76
CA GLU A 66 6.74 -2.15 5.14
C GLU A 66 5.69 -1.39 4.34
N ALA A 67 5.53 -1.71 3.05
CA ALA A 67 4.48 -1.13 2.23
C ALA A 67 3.08 -1.51 2.72
N LEU A 68 2.86 -2.76 3.14
CA LEU A 68 1.60 -3.19 3.76
C LEU A 68 1.32 -2.44 5.07
N ALA A 69 2.29 -2.35 5.97
CA ALA A 69 2.14 -1.62 7.22
C ALA A 69 1.85 -0.13 6.97
N SER A 70 2.49 0.47 5.97
CA SER A 70 2.19 1.85 5.56
C SER A 70 0.79 2.02 5.00
N GLU A 71 0.26 1.04 4.28
CA GLU A 71 -1.12 1.08 3.78
C GLU A 71 -2.12 0.96 4.91
N GLU A 72 -1.89 0.07 5.87
CA GLU A 72 -2.77 -0.11 7.03
C GLU A 72 -2.82 1.17 7.88
N SER A 73 -1.66 1.76 8.17
CA SER A 73 -1.59 3.05 8.87
C SER A 73 -2.30 4.17 8.11
N ALA A 74 -2.12 4.25 6.79
CA ALA A 74 -2.81 5.25 5.97
C ALA A 74 -4.33 5.04 5.96
N LYS A 75 -4.81 3.79 5.93
CA LYS A 75 -6.26 3.48 6.03
C LYS A 75 -6.83 3.88 7.39
N ALA A 76 -6.13 3.58 8.47
CA ALA A 76 -6.55 3.97 9.82
C ALA A 76 -6.72 5.49 9.90
N MET A 77 -5.72 6.24 9.42
CA MET A 77 -5.78 7.70 9.40
C MET A 77 -6.93 8.26 8.55
N LEU A 78 -7.25 7.62 7.42
CA LEU A 78 -8.37 8.00 6.57
C LEU A 78 -9.73 7.70 7.22
N ASN A 79 -9.83 6.61 7.97
CA ASN A 79 -11.05 6.25 8.71
C ASN A 79 -11.29 7.18 9.90
N ASP A 80 -10.23 7.67 10.53
CA ASP A 80 -10.30 8.62 11.64
C ASP A 80 -10.62 10.05 11.18
N PHE A 81 -10.57 10.34 9.86
CA PHE A 81 -10.83 11.68 9.35
C PHE A 81 -12.31 12.07 9.51
N PRO A 82 -12.63 13.18 10.22
CA PRO A 82 -14.02 13.59 10.48
C PRO A 82 -14.80 13.83 9.19
N MET A 83 -15.97 13.20 9.06
CA MET A 83 -16.79 13.31 7.85
C MET A 83 -17.31 14.73 7.63
N GLU A 84 -17.54 15.45 8.72
CA GLU A 84 -18.02 16.84 8.75
C GLU A 84 -17.02 17.81 8.10
N LEU A 85 -15.73 17.48 8.15
CA LEU A 85 -14.66 18.30 7.60
C LEU A 85 -14.40 18.06 6.11
N ARG A 86 -14.96 17.01 5.50
CA ARG A 86 -14.69 16.69 4.09
C ARG A 86 -15.13 17.81 3.14
N ILE A 87 -16.38 18.26 3.27
CA ILE A 87 -16.93 19.31 2.38
C ILE A 87 -16.21 20.64 2.61
N PRO A 88 -16.03 21.14 3.86
CA PRO A 88 -15.29 22.37 4.12
C PRO A 88 -13.85 22.32 3.61
N VAL A 89 -13.12 21.23 3.87
CA VAL A 89 -11.73 21.08 3.41
C VAL A 89 -11.66 21.10 1.88
N LEU A 90 -12.52 20.33 1.19
CA LEU A 90 -12.57 20.35 -0.27
C LEU A 90 -12.91 21.74 -0.81
N TYR A 91 -13.86 22.45 -0.20
CA TYR A 91 -14.18 23.81 -0.59
C TYR A 91 -12.98 24.76 -0.42
N LEU A 92 -12.29 24.69 0.72
CA LEU A 92 -11.10 25.50 0.98
C LEU A 92 -9.96 25.21 -0.02
N THR A 93 -9.81 23.96 -0.49
CA THR A 93 -8.83 23.65 -1.56
C THR A 93 -9.15 24.32 -2.89
N THR A 94 -10.40 24.74 -3.14
CA THR A 94 -10.75 25.51 -4.35
C THR A 94 -10.43 26.99 -4.21
N LEU A 95 -10.35 27.50 -2.98
CA LEU A 95 -10.09 28.91 -2.68
C LEU A 95 -8.62 29.20 -2.42
N THR A 96 -7.87 28.19 -1.99
CA THR A 96 -6.45 28.29 -1.65
C THR A 96 -5.60 27.56 -2.68
N GLN A 97 -4.35 27.99 -2.88
CA GLN A 97 -3.40 27.31 -3.78
C GLN A 97 -2.36 26.50 -2.98
N ARG A 98 -2.81 25.80 -1.93
CA ARG A 98 -1.92 24.98 -1.09
C ARG A 98 -1.61 23.65 -1.74
N LYS A 99 -0.39 23.16 -1.50
CA LYS A 99 0.10 21.90 -2.09
C LYS A 99 -0.13 20.69 -1.18
N SER A 100 -0.48 20.93 0.08
CA SER A 100 -0.75 19.87 1.06
C SER A 100 -1.89 20.26 2.01
N LEU A 101 -2.53 19.24 2.59
CA LEU A 101 -3.53 19.44 3.64
C LEU A 101 -2.95 20.16 4.86
N ASN A 102 -1.68 19.91 5.20
CA ASN A 102 -1.01 20.56 6.33
C ASN A 102 -0.91 22.08 6.11
N GLU A 103 -0.50 22.52 4.92
CA GLU A 103 -0.49 23.95 4.59
C GLU A 103 -1.89 24.58 4.66
N LEU A 104 -2.92 23.84 4.24
CA LEU A 104 -4.31 24.29 4.36
C LEU A 104 -4.77 24.40 5.82
N ALA A 105 -4.36 23.45 6.67
CA ALA A 105 -4.70 23.46 8.08
C ALA A 105 -4.06 24.65 8.80
N GLU A 106 -2.83 25.02 8.45
CA GLU A 106 -2.16 26.21 8.96
C GLU A 106 -2.92 27.51 8.58
N ASP A 107 -3.45 27.59 7.37
CA ASP A 107 -4.27 28.75 6.96
C ASP A 107 -5.51 28.91 7.83
N VAL A 108 -6.22 27.81 8.10
CA VAL A 108 -7.42 27.82 8.96
C VAL A 108 -7.05 28.15 10.41
N TYR A 109 -5.93 27.60 10.90
CA TYR A 109 -5.44 27.86 12.25
C TYR A 109 -5.04 29.32 12.44
N CYS A 110 -4.42 29.95 11.43
CA CYS A 110 -4.00 31.35 11.47
C CYS A 110 -5.10 32.35 11.08
N PHE A 111 -6.27 31.88 10.64
CA PHE A 111 -7.38 32.74 10.21
C PHE A 111 -8.04 33.40 11.44
N ALA A 112 -7.78 34.70 11.62
CA ALA A 112 -8.36 35.56 12.65
C ALA A 112 -9.65 36.24 12.18
#